data_AF-Q32HP3-F1
#
_entry.id   AF-Q32HP3-F1
#
_cell.length_a   1.000
_cell.length_b   1.000
_cell.length_c   1.000
_cell.angle_alpha   90.00
_cell.angle_beta   90.00
_cell.angle_gamma   90.00
#
_symmetry.space_group_name_H-M   'P 1'
#
loop_
_entity.id
_entity.type
_entity.pdbx_description
1 polymer ?
#
loop_
_entity_poly.entity_id
_entity_poly.type
_entity_poly.pdbx_seq_one_letter_code
_entity_poly.pdbx_strand_id
1 'polypeptide(L)'
;MALICELDEQWSFVGSKARQHWLWYAYNTKTGGVLAYTFGPRTDETCRELLALLTPFNIGMLTSDDWGSYGREVPKDKHLTGKIFTQRIERNNR
;
A
#
# COMPACT_ATOMS: atom_id res chain seq x y z
N MET A 1 -13.11 10.10 -13.43
CA MET A 1 -13.35 8.76 -12.85
C MET A 1 -12.33 8.56 -11.74
N ALA A 2 -12.77 8.17 -10.54
CA ALA A 2 -11.86 7.95 -9.41
C ALA A 2 -11.20 6.56 -9.50
N LEU A 3 -9.98 6.44 -8.99
CA LEU A 3 -9.21 5.19 -8.95
C LEU A 3 -9.51 4.39 -7.68
N ILE A 4 -9.44 3.07 -7.79
CA ILE A 4 -9.43 2.15 -6.65
C ILE A 4 -8.04 1.53 -6.60
N CYS A 5 -7.37 1.67 -5.46
CA CYS A 5 -6.00 1.18 -5.29
C CYS A 5 -5.92 0.23 -4.11
N GLU A 6 -5.14 -0.83 -4.28
CA GLU A 6 -4.78 -1.75 -3.21
C GLU A 6 -3.43 -1.29 -2.66
N LEU A 7 -3.26 -1.26 -1.34
CA LEU A 7 -2.04 -0.92 -0.63
C LEU A 7 -1.50 -2.19 0.02
N ASP A 8 -0.20 -2.40 -0.07
CA ASP A 8 0.46 -3.54 0.57
C ASP A 8 1.92 -3.23 0.91
N GLU A 9 2.46 -4.01 1.83
CA GLU A 9 3.88 -3.99 2.20
C GLU A 9 4.55 -5.34 1.93
N GLN A 10 5.63 -5.31 1.15
CA GLN A 10 6.43 -6.49 0.89
C GLN A 10 7.74 -6.46 1.67
N TRP A 11 7.94 -7.48 2.49
CA TRP A 11 9.16 -7.68 3.25
C TRP A 11 10.26 -8.31 2.41
N SER A 12 11.47 -7.78 2.57
CA SER A 12 12.70 -8.37 2.04
C SER A 12 13.89 -8.11 2.98
N PHE A 13 15.04 -8.70 2.69
CA PHE A 13 16.27 -8.48 3.44
C PHE A 13 17.49 -8.69 2.56
N VAL A 14 18.60 -8.00 2.87
CA VAL A 14 19.87 -8.14 2.14
C VAL A 14 20.95 -8.70 3.07
N GLY A 15 21.42 -9.91 2.77
CA GLY A 15 22.47 -10.62 3.51
C GLY A 15 22.00 -11.24 4.84
N SER A 16 21.26 -10.49 5.66
CA SER A 16 20.73 -10.97 6.95
C SER A 16 19.32 -10.45 7.22
N LYS A 17 18.49 -11.28 7.86
CA LYS A 17 17.12 -10.90 8.31
C LYS A 17 17.12 -9.76 9.34
N ALA A 18 18.25 -9.44 9.95
CA ALA A 18 18.41 -8.25 10.79
C ALA A 18 18.40 -6.94 9.97
N ARG A 19 18.70 -7.02 8.66
CA ARG A 19 18.66 -5.90 7.71
C ARG A 19 17.39 -5.99 6.89
N GLN A 20 16.27 -5.69 7.53
CA GLN A 20 14.95 -5.73 6.90
C GLN A 20 14.76 -4.52 5.98
N HIS A 21 14.11 -4.74 4.85
CA HIS A 21 13.69 -3.73 3.91
C HIS A 21 12.22 -3.96 3.58
N TRP A 22 11.40 -2.93 3.71
CA TRP A 22 10.00 -2.99 3.30
C TRP A 22 9.80 -2.13 2.07
N LEU A 23 9.24 -2.75 1.04
CA LEU A 23 8.62 -2.06 -0.07
C LEU A 23 7.16 -1.78 0.31
N TRP A 24 6.77 -0.53 0.27
CA TRP A 24 5.39 -0.10 0.42
C TRP A 24 4.90 0.38 -0.93
N TYR A 25 3.75 -0.10 -1.39
CA TYR A 25 3.30 0.31 -2.71
C TYR A 25 1.79 0.29 -2.88
N ALA A 26 1.33 1.06 -3.86
CA ALA A 26 -0.06 1.22 -4.22
C ALA A 26 -0.28 0.70 -5.65
N TYR A 27 -1.21 -0.24 -5.79
CA TYR A 27 -1.51 -0.93 -7.04
C TYR A 27 -2.87 -0.51 -7.60
N ASN A 28 -2.90 -0.07 -8.85
CA ASN A 28 -4.13 0.28 -9.54
C ASN A 28 -4.89 -0.97 -9.99
N THR A 29 -6.03 -1.24 -9.37
CA THR A 29 -6.88 -2.40 -9.68
C THR A 29 -7.39 -2.44 -11.12
N LYS A 30 -7.58 -1.26 -11.74
CA LYS A 30 -8.14 -1.14 -13.09
C LYS A 30 -7.10 -1.39 -14.16
N THR A 31 -5.91 -0.80 -14.04
CA THR A 31 -4.85 -0.89 -15.06
C THR A 31 -3.85 -2.00 -14.79
N GLY A 32 -3.78 -2.50 -13.55
CA GLY A 32 -2.86 -3.54 -13.15
C GLY A 32 -1.41 -3.07 -12.96
N GLY A 33 -1.20 -1.78 -12.70
CA GLY A 33 0.14 -1.19 -12.53
C GLY A 33 0.33 -0.53 -11.16
N VAL A 34 1.59 -0.40 -10.75
CA VAL A 34 1.97 0.36 -9.55
C VAL A 34 1.82 1.86 -9.81
N LEU A 35 1.14 2.57 -8.91
CA LEU A 35 0.96 4.03 -8.98
C LEU A 35 2.04 4.78 -8.21
N ALA A 36 2.39 4.26 -7.05
CA ALA A 36 3.38 4.85 -6.16
C ALA A 36 4.01 3.72 -5.34
N TYR A 37 5.26 3.94 -4.96
CA TYR A 37 5.96 3.09 -4.01
C TYR A 37 6.97 3.91 -3.21
N THR A 38 7.29 3.45 -2.01
CA THR A 38 8.38 3.96 -1.18
C THR A 38 9.06 2.80 -0.48
N PHE A 39 10.31 3.01 -0.06
CA PHE A 39 11.05 2.06 0.77
C PHE A 39 11.26 2.67 2.14
N GLY A 40 10.96 1.90 3.19
CA GLY A 40 11.12 2.37 4.55
C GLY A 40 10.88 1.26 5.56
N PRO A 41 10.98 1.53 6.86
CA PRO A 41 10.55 0.59 7.88
C PRO A 41 9.03 0.38 7.84
N ARG A 42 8.53 -0.63 8.57
CA ARG A 42 7.09 -0.88 8.70
C ARG A 42 6.47 0.07 9.74
N THR A 43 6.45 1.38 9.47
CA THR A 43 5.93 2.41 10.39
C THR A 43 4.89 3.33 9.76
N ASP A 44 4.20 4.09 10.61
CA ASP A 44 3.18 5.06 10.21
C ASP A 44 3.78 6.17 9.33
N GLU A 45 5.04 6.54 9.53
CA GLU A 45 5.76 7.53 8.72
C GLU A 45 5.87 7.09 7.26
N THR A 46 6.32 5.85 7.03
CA THR A 46 6.44 5.31 5.67
C THR A 46 5.06 5.11 5.03
N CYS A 47 4.03 4.78 5.81
CA CYS A 47 2.65 4.80 5.33
C CYS A 47 2.24 6.19 4.83
N ARG A 48 2.49 7.25 5.62
CA ARG A 48 2.19 8.64 5.23
C ARG A 48 2.94 9.07 3.99
N GLU A 49 4.20 8.66 3.82
CA GLU A 49 4.97 8.91 2.61
C GLU A 49 4.31 8.29 1.37
N LEU A 50 3.89 7.03 1.46
CA LEU A 50 3.15 6.38 0.37
C LEU A 50 1.85 7.14 0.04
N LEU A 51 1.08 7.52 1.06
CA LEU A 51 -0.16 8.27 0.88
C LEU A 51 0.08 9.68 0.28
N ALA A 52 1.17 10.33 0.66
CA ALA A 52 1.57 11.62 0.11
C ALA A 52 1.87 11.50 -1.39
N LEU A 53 2.55 10.43 -1.83
CA LEU A 53 2.80 10.14 -3.24
C LEU A 53 1.51 9.89 -4.04
N LEU A 54 0.42 9.49 -3.37
CA LEU A 54 -0.88 9.28 -4.00
C LEU A 54 -1.71 10.55 -4.16
N THR A 55 -1.31 11.68 -3.55
CA THR A 55 -2.07 12.94 -3.59
C THR A 55 -2.33 13.51 -4.99
N PRO A 56 -1.46 13.35 -6.00
CA PRO A 56 -1.75 13.84 -7.36
C PRO A 56 -2.82 13.01 -8.08
N PHE A 57 -3.16 11.82 -7.58
CA PHE A 57 -4.14 10.94 -8.20
C PHE A 57 -5.54 11.18 -7.63
N ASN A 58 -6.55 11.04 -8.50
CA ASN A 58 -7.95 11.08 -8.05
C ASN A 58 -8.34 9.73 -7.41
N ILE A 59 -7.91 9.49 -6.18
CA ILE A 59 -8.19 8.26 -5.43
C ILE A 59 -9.60 8.30 -4.81
N GLY A 60 -10.43 7.35 -5.23
CA GLY A 60 -11.77 7.14 -4.70
C GLY A 60 -11.79 6.20 -3.50
N MET A 61 -11.07 5.07 -3.61
CA MET A 61 -10.97 4.06 -2.55
C MET A 61 -9.55 3.52 -2.44
N LEU A 62 -9.11 3.31 -1.21
CA LEU A 62 -7.89 2.63 -0.81
C LEU A 62 -8.27 1.34 -0.10
N THR A 63 -7.73 0.22 -0.55
CA THR A 63 -7.96 -1.08 0.05
C THR A 63 -6.67 -1.65 0.62
N SER A 64 -6.73 -2.24 1.80
CA SER A 64 -5.58 -2.87 2.44
C SER A 64 -6.03 -4.01 3.35
N ASP A 65 -5.07 -4.71 3.96
CA ASP A 65 -5.38 -5.51 5.13
C ASP A 65 -5.74 -4.62 6.35
N ASP A 66 -6.07 -5.26 7.47
CA ASP A 66 -6.44 -4.59 8.71
C ASP A 66 -5.24 -4.15 9.55
N TRP A 67 -4.05 -4.03 8.95
CA TRP A 67 -2.87 -3.66 9.69
C TRP A 67 -2.95 -2.21 10.22
N GLY A 68 -2.38 -2.01 11.41
CA GLY A 68 -2.67 -0.85 12.24
C GLY A 68 -2.30 0.50 11.61
N SER A 69 -1.23 0.57 10.82
CA SER A 69 -0.82 1.82 10.18
C SER A 69 -1.85 2.29 9.16
N TYR A 70 -2.38 1.39 8.33
CA TYR A 70 -3.44 1.75 7.39
C TYR A 70 -4.68 2.25 8.12
N GLY A 71 -5.10 1.55 9.19
CA GLY A 71 -6.26 1.97 9.99
C GLY A 71 -6.09 3.33 10.69
N ARG A 72 -4.84 3.79 10.90
CA ARG A 72 -4.54 5.10 11.50
C ARG A 72 -4.37 6.22 10.47
N GLU A 73 -3.71 5.92 9.35
CA GLU A 73 -3.23 6.93 8.40
C GLU A 73 -4.12 7.06 7.15
N VAL A 74 -4.84 6.01 6.75
CA VAL A 74 -5.73 6.07 5.59
C VAL A 74 -7.04 6.78 5.98
N PRO A 75 -7.53 7.74 5.17
CA PRO A 75 -8.83 8.38 5.42
C PRO A 75 -9.96 7.35 5.50
N LYS A 76 -10.65 7.29 6.65
CA LYS A 76 -11.64 6.24 6.96
C LYS A 76 -12.82 6.19 5.99
N ASP A 77 -13.19 7.33 5.41
CA ASP A 77 -14.25 7.45 4.39
C ASP A 77 -13.85 6.81 3.05
N LYS A 78 -12.56 6.60 2.83
CA LYS A 78 -11.99 5.99 1.62
C LYS A 78 -11.33 4.64 1.87
N HIS A 79 -11.31 4.16 3.11
CA HIS A 79 -10.60 2.95 3.48
C HIS A 79 -11.55 1.75 3.52
N LEU A 80 -11.25 0.73 2.72
CA LEU A 80 -11.90 -0.57 2.82
C LEU A 80 -10.87 -1.64 3.19
N THR A 81 -11.11 -2.31 4.31
CA THR A 81 -10.26 -3.42 4.75
C THR A 81 -10.85 -4.75 4.31
N GLY A 82 -9.99 -5.69 3.93
CA GLY A 82 -10.37 -7.08 3.72
C GLY A 82 -9.62 -7.76 2.59
N LYS A 83 -9.32 -9.05 2.81
CA LYS A 83 -8.51 -9.87 1.88
C LYS A 83 -9.09 -9.99 0.47
N ILE A 84 -10.41 -9.84 0.32
CA ILE A 84 -11.06 -9.88 -1.01
C ILE A 84 -10.63 -8.70 -1.89
N PHE A 85 -10.15 -7.62 -1.29
CA PHE A 85 -9.75 -6.39 -1.97
C PHE A 85 -8.23 -6.22 -2.12
N THR A 86 -7.43 -7.22 -1.74
CA THR A 86 -5.95 -7.21 -1.86
C THR A 86 -5.44 -8.32 -2.78
N GLN A 87 -6.32 -9.06 -3.44
CA GLN A 87 -5.94 -10.22 -4.25
C GLN A 87 -5.11 -9.87 -5.49
N ARG A 88 -5.24 -8.65 -6.03
CA ARG A 88 -4.52 -8.29 -7.27
C ARG A 88 -3.09 -7.87 -6.94
N ILE A 89 -2.92 -7.07 -5.89
CA ILE A 89 -1.62 -6.65 -5.38
C ILE A 89 -0.83 -7.86 -4.85
N GLU A 90 -1.48 -8.77 -4.12
CA GLU A 90 -0.85 -10.01 -3.63
C GLU A 90 -0.29 -10.87 -4.78
N ARG A 91 -0.99 -10.94 -5.92
CA ARG A 91 -0.52 -11.67 -7.11
C ARG A 91 0.70 -11.04 -7.79
N ASN A 92 0.97 -9.76 -7.49
CA ASN A 92 2.10 -8.99 -7.99
C ASN A 92 3.33 -9.08 -7.08
N ASN A 93 3.19 -9.51 -5.83
CA ASN A 93 4.28 -9.73 -4.87
C ASN A 93 5.13 -10.97 -5.21
N ARG A 94 5.81 -10.96 -6.36
CA ARG A 94 6.64 -12.08 -6.85
C ARG A 94 8.13 -11.78 -6.74
#